data_AF-A0A7Y2IS68-F1
#
_entry.id   AF-A0A7Y2IS68-F1
#
_cell.length_a   1.000
_cell.length_b   1.000
_cell.length_c   1.000
_cell.angle_alpha   90.00
_cell.angle_beta   90.00
_cell.angle_gamma   90.00
#
_symmetry.space_group_name_H-M   'P 1'
#
loop_
_entity.id
_entity.type
_entity.pdbx_description
1 polymer ?
#
loop_
_entity_poly.entity_id
_entity_poly.type
_entity_poly.pdbx_seq_one_letter_code
_entity_poly.pdbx_strand_id
1 'polypeptide(L)' 'DGVLVIGSTLSVYPAAFVPLDVVAAGHPMVIVNLGATDHDRLASAVVAAPAGEAVPAIAAALAG' A
#
# COMPACT_ATOMS: atom_id res chain seq x y z
N ASP A 1 -1.70 -6.94 -11.99
CA ASP A 1 -1.26 -7.37 -10.63
C ASP A 1 -0.62 -6.21 -9.89
N GLY A 2 -0.60 -6.24 -8.56
CA GLY A 2 -0.09 -5.14 -7.71
C GLY A 2 -0.15 -5.50 -6.23
N VAL A 3 0.27 -4.57 -5.36
CA VAL A 3 0.27 -4.75 -3.90
C VAL A 3 -0.44 -3.61 -3.19
N LEU A 4 -1.21 -3.96 -2.15
CA LEU A 4 -1.84 -3.03 -1.23
C LEU A 4 -1.15 -3.14 0.14
N VAL A 5 -0.48 -2.07 0.57
CA VAL A 5 0.13 -1.95 1.90
C VAL A 5 -0.87 -1.33 2.85
N ILE A 6 -1.15 -1.97 3.98
CA ILE A 6 -2.18 -1.54 4.93
C ILE A 6 -1.57 -1.37 6.31
N GLY A 7 -1.62 -0.16 6.86
CA GLY A 7 -1.24 0.12 8.25
C GLY A 7 0.23 -0.14 8.58
N SER A 8 1.12 -0.02 7.60
CA SER A 8 2.56 -0.26 7.74
C SER A 8 3.35 0.99 7.40
N THR A 9 4.35 1.32 8.21
CA THR A 9 5.31 2.40 7.90
C THR A 9 6.37 1.99 6.88
N LEU A 10 6.42 0.70 6.54
CA LEU A 10 7.43 0.08 5.66
C LEU A 10 8.89 0.26 6.13
N SER A 11 9.09 0.42 7.44
CA SER A 11 10.43 0.62 8.05
C SER A 11 11.10 -0.66 8.53
N VAL A 12 10.35 -1.77 8.63
CA VAL A 12 10.84 -3.03 9.20
C VAL A 12 11.24 -3.99 8.09
N TYR A 13 12.50 -4.43 8.13
CA TYR A 13 13.05 -5.44 7.23
C TYR A 13 13.13 -6.80 7.94
N PRO A 14 12.84 -7.91 7.23
CA PRO A 14 12.65 -8.03 5.78
C PRO A 14 11.22 -7.76 5.27
N ALA A 15 10.24 -7.48 6.14
CA ALA A 15 8.84 -7.35 5.73
C ALA A 15 8.61 -6.27 4.64
N ALA A 16 9.34 -5.15 4.70
CA ALA A 16 9.28 -4.10 3.70
C ALA A 16 9.74 -4.54 2.30
N PHE A 17 10.51 -5.64 2.16
CA PHE A 17 10.90 -6.13 0.84
C PHE A 17 9.71 -6.63 0.02
N VAL A 18 8.67 -7.17 0.64
CA VAL A 18 7.51 -7.72 -0.09
C VAL A 18 6.87 -6.71 -1.04
N PRO A 19 6.42 -5.52 -0.59
CA PRO A 19 5.87 -4.53 -1.52
C PRO A 19 6.93 -3.89 -2.43
N LEU A 20 8.19 -3.77 -1.98
CA LEU A 20 9.27 -3.23 -2.81
C LEU A 20 9.63 -4.14 -3.99
N ASP A 21 9.61 -5.45 -3.79
CA ASP A 21 9.84 -6.44 -4.85
C ASP A 21 8.75 -6.39 -5.92
N VAL A 22 7.49 -6.11 -5.53
CA VAL A 22 6.38 -5.90 -6.45
C VAL A 22 6.60 -4.65 -7.32
N VAL A 23 7.04 -3.54 -6.71
CA VAL A 23 7.41 -2.32 -7.45
C VAL A 23 8.61 -2.57 -8.37
N ALA A 24 9.62 -3.29 -7.90
CA ALA A 24 10.81 -3.65 -8.70
C ALA A 24 10.45 -4.53 -9.91
N ALA A 25 9.42 -5.37 -9.79
CA ALA A 25 8.86 -6.16 -10.89
C ALA A 25 7.97 -5.33 -11.85
N GLY A 26 7.84 -4.02 -11.66
CA GLY A 26 7.09 -3.11 -12.51
C GLY A 26 5.59 -3.02 -12.21
N HIS A 27 5.14 -3.52 -11.05
CA HIS A 27 3.73 -3.50 -10.66
C HIS A 27 3.43 -2.37 -9.65
N PRO A 28 2.21 -1.82 -9.64
CA PRO A 28 1.84 -0.74 -8.76
C PRO A 28 1.80 -1.15 -7.28
N MET A 29 2.20 -0.22 -6.42
CA MET A 29 2.00 -0.26 -4.97
C MET A 29 1.03 0.83 -4.55
N VAL A 30 0.00 0.47 -3.79
CA VAL A 30 -0.91 1.43 -3.12
C VAL A 30 -0.71 1.32 -1.62
N ILE A 31 -0.62 2.46 -0.93
CA ILE A 31 -0.42 2.53 0.51
C ILE A 31 -1.68 3.09 1.17
N VAL A 32 -2.21 2.38 2.18
CA VAL A 32 -3.28 2.84 3.06
C VAL A 32 -2.70 2.97 4.46
N ASN A 33 -2.43 4.19 4.90
CA ASN A 33 -1.83 4.44 6.21
C ASN A 33 -2.22 5.81 6.77
N LEU A 34 -2.42 5.88 8.09
CA LEU A 34 -2.56 7.14 8.81
C LEU A 34 -1.15 7.63 9.20
N GLY A 35 -0.52 8.37 8.29
CA GLY A 35 0.84 8.88 8.45
C GLY A 35 1.78 8.44 7.33
N ALA A 36 2.94 9.08 7.29
CA ALA A 36 3.95 8.83 6.27
C ALA A 36 4.52 7.39 6.35
N THR A 37 5.01 6.90 5.23
CA THR A 37 5.83 5.69 5.14
C THR A 37 7.19 6.00 4.55
N ASP A 38 8.17 5.13 4.79
CA ASP A 38 9.53 5.33 4.26
C ASP A 38 9.58 5.29 2.72
N HIS A 39 8.52 4.80 2.07
CA HIS A 39 8.47 4.52 0.63
C HIS A 39 7.29 5.17 -0.09
N ASP A 40 6.68 6.23 0.48
CA ASP A 40 5.55 6.93 -0.15
C ASP A 40 5.83 7.36 -1.60
N ARG A 41 7.08 7.76 -1.89
CA ARG A 41 7.52 8.17 -3.24
C ARG A 41 7.47 7.05 -4.30
N LEU A 42 7.42 5.79 -3.87
CA LEU A 42 7.35 4.62 -4.74
C LEU A 42 5.90 4.16 -4.96
N ALA A 43 4.95 4.69 -4.17
CA ALA A 43 3.55 4.34 -4.29
C ALA A 43 2.91 5.01 -5.50
N SER A 44 2.10 4.26 -6.24
CA SER A 44 1.22 4.80 -7.28
C SER A 44 0.09 5.64 -6.70
N ALA A 45 -0.32 5.35 -5.45
CA ALA A 45 -1.26 6.16 -4.68
C ALA A 45 -1.05 5.97 -3.17
N VAL A 46 -1.28 7.02 -2.40
CA VAL A 46 -1.32 7.01 -0.93
C VAL A 46 -2.71 7.43 -0.47
N VAL A 47 -3.35 6.58 0.32
CA VAL A 47 -4.68 6.78 0.89
C VAL A 47 -4.52 7.06 2.38
N ALA A 48 -4.61 8.34 2.74
CA ALA A 48 -4.53 8.81 4.12
C ALA A 48 -5.88 8.68 4.83
N ALA A 49 -6.28 7.45 5.17
CA ALA A 49 -7.54 7.15 5.85
C ALA A 49 -7.39 5.91 6.75
N PRO A 50 -8.29 5.72 7.75
CA PRO A 50 -8.32 4.50 8.54
C PRO A 50 -8.48 3.26 7.64
N ALA A 51 -7.63 2.26 7.85
CA ALA A 51 -7.67 1.02 7.07
C ALA A 51 -9.04 0.32 7.11
N GLY A 52 -9.71 0.37 8.26
CA GLY A 52 -11.04 -0.21 8.46
C GLY A 52 -12.14 0.45 7.63
N GLU A 53 -11.91 1.65 7.09
CA GLU A 53 -12.85 2.36 6.22
C GLU A 53 -12.40 2.27 4.76
N ALA A 54 -11.12 2.52 4.49
CA ALA A 54 -10.57 2.59 3.15
C ALA A 54 -10.54 1.23 2.44
N VAL A 55 -10.11 0.17 3.12
CA VAL A 55 -9.93 -1.14 2.49
C VAL A 55 -11.26 -1.75 2.03
N PRO A 56 -12.35 -1.76 2.84
CA PRO A 56 -13.65 -2.20 2.36
C PRO A 56 -14.19 -1.39 1.17
N ALA A 57 -14.01 -0.06 1.19
CA ALA A 57 -14.43 0.79 0.08
C ALA A 57 -13.69 0.48 -1.23
N ILE A 58 -12.37 0.26 -1.16
CA ILE A 58 -11.56 -0.18 -2.30
C ILE A 58 -12.01 -1.55 -2.80
N ALA A 59 -12.21 -2.51 -1.90
CA ALA A 59 -12.66 -3.85 -2.27
C ALA A 59 -14.03 -3.83 -2.96
N ALA A 60 -14.98 -3.04 -2.43
CA ALA A 60 -16.30 -2.88 -3.04
C ALA A 60 -16.23 -2.23 -4.43
N ALA A 61 -15.35 -1.25 -4.64
CA ALA A 61 -15.14 -0.61 -5.94
C ALA A 61 -14.52 -1.54 -6.99
N LEU A 62 -13.75 -2.55 -6.58
CA LEU A 62 -13.11 -3.54 -7.47
C LEU A 62 -13.98 -4.77 -7.74
N ALA A 63 -15.02 -4.99 -6.94
CA ALA A 63 -15.92 -6.15 -7.06
C ALA A 63 -17.04 -5.96 -8.11
N GLY A 64 -17.13 -4.77 -8.73
CA GLY A 64 -18.02 -4.46 -9.85
C GLY A 64 -17.31 -4.49 -11.19
#